data_AF-A0A0Q3BKQ4-F1
#
_entry.id   AF-A0A0Q3BKQ4-F1
#
_cell.length_a   1.000
_cell.length_b   1.000
_cell.length_c   1.000
_cell.angle_alpha   90.00
_cell.angle_beta   90.00
_cell.angle_gamma   90.00
#
_symmetry.space_group_name_H-M   'P 1'
#
loop_
_entity.id
_entity.type
_entity.pdbx_description
1 polymer ?
#
loop_
_entity_poly.entity_id
_entity_poly.type
_entity_poly.pdbx_seq_one_letter_code
_entity_poly.pdbx_strand_id
1 'polypeptide(L)'
;MASSAAVPLLATTAYAAAHAQPTTHTVTIQNMAFNPANLTIKAGDTVVFRNEDRAPHDATADNGAFKTARLATGQSAQLTFPGAATYSYICSIHPRMTGSITVT
;
A
#
# COMPACT_ATOMS: atom_id res chain seq x y z
N MET A 1 6.84 -62.85 -25.50
CA MET A 1 6.19 -62.21 -24.33
C MET A 1 7.13 -61.13 -23.81
N ALA A 2 7.05 -59.90 -24.32
CA ALA A 2 7.77 -58.75 -23.77
C ALA A 2 6.77 -57.60 -23.72
N SER A 3 6.24 -57.34 -22.53
CA SER A 3 5.30 -56.25 -22.29
C SER A 3 6.06 -54.94 -22.18
N SER A 4 5.82 -54.02 -23.12
CA SER A 4 6.18 -52.61 -22.95
C SER A 4 5.18 -51.96 -22.00
N ALA A 5 5.65 -51.51 -20.85
CA ALA A 5 4.89 -50.61 -19.98
C ALA A 5 5.16 -49.16 -20.41
N ALA A 6 4.10 -48.46 -20.84
CA ALA A 6 4.14 -47.03 -21.05
C ALA A 6 4.11 -46.31 -19.70
N VAL A 7 5.11 -45.48 -19.42
CA VAL A 7 5.15 -44.60 -18.25
C VAL A 7 4.35 -43.34 -18.57
N PRO A 8 3.32 -42.96 -17.80
CA PRO A 8 2.63 -41.71 -18.05
C PRO A 8 3.52 -40.55 -17.60
N LEU A 9 3.77 -39.62 -18.51
CA LEU A 9 4.41 -38.35 -18.21
C LEU A 9 3.39 -37.48 -17.45
N LEU A 10 3.54 -37.36 -16.14
CA LEU A 10 2.77 -36.41 -15.34
C LEU A 10 3.18 -34.98 -15.73
N ALA A 11 2.36 -34.33 -16.55
CA ALA A 11 2.48 -32.90 -16.81
C ALA A 11 2.07 -32.13 -15.55
N THR A 12 3.04 -31.74 -14.74
CA THR A 12 2.82 -30.77 -13.66
C THR A 12 2.68 -29.39 -14.29
N THR A 13 1.45 -28.93 -14.50
CA THR A 13 1.18 -27.51 -14.75
C THR A 13 1.48 -26.73 -13.48
N ALA A 14 2.69 -26.18 -13.40
CA ALA A 14 3.01 -25.17 -12.39
C ALA A 14 2.10 -23.96 -12.67
N TYR A 15 1.08 -23.80 -11.85
CA TYR A 15 0.25 -22.59 -11.84
C TYR A 15 1.12 -21.48 -11.25
N ALA A 16 1.87 -20.78 -12.11
CA ALA A 16 2.53 -19.55 -11.70
C ALA A 16 1.43 -18.61 -11.21
N ALA A 17 1.41 -18.32 -9.91
CA ALA A 17 0.57 -17.26 -9.38
C ALA A 17 0.94 -15.99 -10.13
N ALA A 18 0.03 -15.48 -10.95
CA ALA A 18 0.22 -14.21 -11.61
C ALA A 18 0.43 -13.16 -10.52
N HIS A 19 1.65 -12.64 -10.38
CA HIS A 19 1.89 -11.46 -9.55
C HIS A 19 1.05 -10.33 -10.17
N ALA A 20 -0.02 -9.96 -9.47
CA ALA A 20 -0.80 -8.79 -9.83
C ALA A 20 0.16 -7.59 -9.91
N GLN A 21 0.04 -6.79 -10.96
CA GLN A 21 0.90 -5.62 -11.11
C GLN A 21 0.61 -4.63 -9.96
N PRO A 22 1.66 -4.03 -9.37
CA PRO A 22 1.51 -2.99 -8.35
C PRO A 22 0.54 -1.90 -8.80
N THR A 23 -0.41 -1.56 -7.94
CA THR A 23 -1.37 -0.49 -8.16
C THR A 23 -0.98 0.75 -7.36
N THR A 24 -1.31 1.92 -7.88
CA THR A 24 -1.14 3.19 -7.20
C THR A 24 -2.48 3.67 -6.64
N HIS A 25 -2.51 3.98 -5.35
CA HIS A 25 -3.65 4.52 -4.62
C HIS A 25 -3.35 5.95 -4.17
N THR A 26 -4.39 6.76 -3.93
CA THR A 26 -4.22 8.14 -3.45
C THR A 26 -4.96 8.32 -2.13
N VAL A 27 -4.27 8.93 -1.17
CA VAL A 27 -4.85 9.53 0.03
C VAL A 27 -4.76 11.05 -0.12
N THR A 28 -5.90 11.70 -0.32
CA THR A 28 -6.01 13.15 -0.36
C THR A 28 -6.13 13.69 1.07
N ILE A 29 -5.32 14.68 1.41
CA ILE A 29 -5.39 15.44 2.65
C ILE A 29 -6.21 16.69 2.36
N GLN A 30 -7.43 16.72 2.89
CA GLN A 30 -8.38 17.81 2.72
C GLN A 30 -9.27 17.94 3.95
N ASN A 31 -9.72 19.15 4.27
CA ASN A 31 -10.58 19.44 5.41
C ASN A 31 -10.00 18.95 6.75
N MET A 32 -8.67 19.06 6.92
CA MET A 32 -7.96 18.57 8.11
C MET A 32 -8.19 17.08 8.36
N ALA A 33 -8.23 16.27 7.29
CA ALA A 33 -8.43 14.82 7.37
C ALA A 33 -7.70 14.09 6.23
N PHE A 34 -7.42 12.81 6.44
CA PHE A 34 -6.98 11.89 5.39
C PHE A 34 -8.21 11.28 4.70
N ASN A 35 -8.23 11.26 3.36
CA ASN A 35 -9.31 10.70 2.56
C ASN A 35 -8.79 9.78 1.45
N PRO A 36 -9.08 8.47 1.48
CA PRO A 36 -9.81 7.79 2.54
C PRO A 36 -8.99 7.73 3.83
N ALA A 37 -9.67 7.75 4.98
CA ALA A 37 -9.01 7.56 6.28
C ALA A 37 -8.54 6.11 6.47
N ASN A 38 -9.25 5.14 5.89
CA ASN A 38 -8.89 3.73 5.92
C ASN A 38 -8.72 3.24 4.48
N LEU A 39 -7.53 2.74 4.16
CA LEU A 39 -7.19 2.25 2.84
C LEU A 39 -6.74 0.79 2.92
N THR A 40 -7.29 -0.08 2.08
CA THR A 40 -6.82 -1.45 1.92
C THR A 40 -6.12 -1.58 0.57
N ILE A 41 -4.89 -2.07 0.56
CA ILE A 41 -4.04 -2.23 -0.63
C ILE A 41 -3.42 -3.63 -0.66
N LYS A 42 -2.80 -3.99 -1.78
CA LYS A 42 -2.04 -5.24 -1.90
C LYS A 42 -0.57 -5.02 -1.59
N ALA A 43 0.11 -6.07 -1.13
CA ALA A 43 1.56 -6.05 -1.04
C ALA A 43 2.20 -5.67 -2.39
N GLY A 44 3.11 -4.70 -2.36
CA GLY A 44 3.75 -4.10 -3.53
C GLY A 44 3.10 -2.82 -4.03
N ASP A 45 1.89 -2.47 -3.58
CA ASP A 45 1.20 -1.26 -4.00
C ASP A 45 1.87 0.02 -3.49
N THR A 46 1.61 1.13 -4.18
CA THR A 46 2.09 2.47 -3.82
C THR A 46 0.93 3.35 -3.36
N VAL A 47 1.14 4.12 -2.30
CA VAL A 47 0.20 5.14 -1.82
C VAL A 47 0.79 6.53 -2.04
N VAL A 48 0.04 7.38 -2.74
CA VAL A 48 0.32 8.81 -2.93
C VAL A 48 -0.43 9.60 -1.87
N PHE A 49 0.27 10.28 -0.99
CA PHE A 49 -0.32 11.28 -0.09
C PHE A 49 -0.30 12.62 -0.81
N ARG A 50 -1.47 13.20 -1.08
CA ARG A 50 -1.64 14.48 -1.78
C ARG A 50 -2.20 15.50 -0.82
N ASN A 51 -1.51 16.63 -0.60
CA ASN A 51 -2.06 17.70 0.21
C ASN A 51 -2.87 18.69 -0.64
N GLU A 52 -4.16 18.84 -0.36
CA GLU A 52 -5.05 19.85 -0.96
C GLU A 52 -5.47 20.93 0.04
N ASP A 53 -5.15 20.77 1.32
CA ASP A 53 -5.34 21.80 2.32
C ASP A 53 -4.32 22.94 2.20
N ARG A 54 -4.73 24.12 2.67
CA ARG A 54 -3.82 25.27 2.83
C ARG A 54 -2.77 25.04 3.91
N ALA A 55 -3.14 24.32 4.96
CA ALA A 55 -2.20 23.95 6.01
C ALA A 55 -1.22 22.90 5.47
N PRO A 56 0.06 22.92 5.89
CA PRO A 56 0.98 21.89 5.47
C PRO A 56 0.86 20.67 6.40
N HIS A 57 0.93 19.47 5.83
CA HIS A 57 0.69 18.20 6.51
C HIS A 57 1.79 17.17 6.25
N ASP A 58 1.84 16.10 7.03
CA ASP A 58 2.61 14.89 6.73
C ASP A 58 1.76 13.65 7.06
N ALA A 59 2.27 12.46 6.73
CA ALA A 59 1.75 11.19 7.20
C ALA A 59 2.89 10.43 7.89
N THR A 60 2.69 10.08 9.16
CA THR A 60 3.67 9.42 10.03
C THR A 60 3.03 8.22 10.69
N ALA A 61 3.55 7.02 10.47
CA ALA A 61 3.07 5.81 11.12
C ALA A 61 3.36 5.85 12.63
N ASP A 62 2.41 5.38 13.44
CA ASP A 62 2.53 5.40 14.91
C ASP A 62 3.71 4.55 15.42
N ASN A 63 4.01 3.47 14.70
CA ASN A 63 5.14 2.57 14.98
C ASN A 63 6.46 3.05 14.35
N GLY A 64 6.49 4.22 13.69
CA GLY A 64 7.66 4.75 13.02
C GLY A 64 8.04 4.06 11.71
N ALA A 65 7.21 3.15 11.18
CA ALA A 65 7.51 2.40 9.95
C ALA A 65 7.64 3.29 8.71
N PHE A 66 6.94 4.42 8.67
CA PHE A 66 7.11 5.42 7.62
C PHE A 66 6.87 6.83 8.13
N LYS A 67 7.45 7.79 7.41
CA LYS A 67 7.15 9.21 7.52
C LYS A 67 7.33 9.87 6.15
N THR A 68 6.34 10.63 5.69
CA THR A 68 6.53 11.49 4.51
C THR A 68 7.31 12.75 4.88
N ALA A 69 7.89 13.41 3.87
CA ALA A 69 8.25 14.82 4.03
C ALA A 69 7.00 15.65 4.36
N ARG A 70 7.21 16.86 4.87
CA ARG A 70 6.12 17.82 5.03
C ARG A 70 5.66 18.30 3.66
N LEU A 71 4.36 18.20 3.41
CA LEU A 71 3.71 18.54 2.15
C LEU A 71 3.04 19.91 2.29
N ALA A 72 3.50 20.89 1.52
CA ALA A 72 2.76 22.12 1.28
C ALA A 72 1.52 21.86 0.39
N THR A 73 0.65 22.85 0.26
CA THR A 73 -0.53 22.77 -0.62
C THR A 73 -0.13 22.38 -2.04
N GLY A 74 -0.81 21.39 -2.61
CA GLY A 74 -0.55 20.89 -3.95
C GLY A 74 0.69 20.03 -4.08
N GLN A 75 1.36 19.65 -2.98
CA GLN A 75 2.47 18.70 -3.00
C GLN A 75 2.00 17.27 -2.72
N SER A 76 2.84 16.32 -3.15
CA SER A 76 2.61 14.89 -2.93
C SER A 76 3.86 14.18 -2.45
N ALA A 77 3.68 13.09 -1.71
CA ALA A 77 4.70 12.07 -1.45
C ALA A 77 4.17 10.69 -1.84
N GLN A 78 5.05 9.77 -2.22
CA GLN A 78 4.70 8.40 -2.60
C GLN A 78 5.45 7.41 -1.70
N LEU A 79 4.76 6.37 -1.24
CA LEU A 79 5.33 5.30 -0.43
C LEU A 79 4.85 3.94 -0.95
N THR A 80 5.78 3.00 -1.15
CA THR A 80 5.48 1.62 -1.56
C THR A 80 5.48 0.69 -0.36
N PHE A 81 4.49 -0.20 -0.27
CA PHE A 81 4.29 -1.08 0.88
C PHE A 81 4.55 -2.55 0.51
N PRO A 82 5.69 -3.14 0.91
CA PRO A 82 6.18 -4.40 0.32
C PRO A 82 5.55 -5.67 0.89
N GLY A 83 4.85 -5.62 2.02
CA GLY A 83 4.35 -6.82 2.69
C GLY A 83 3.14 -6.57 3.58
N ALA A 84 2.42 -7.66 3.87
CA ALA A 84 1.20 -7.63 4.66
C ALA A 84 1.45 -7.08 6.07
N ALA A 85 0.70 -6.04 6.42
CA ALA A 85 0.79 -5.32 7.68
C ALA A 85 -0.35 -4.30 7.77
N THR A 86 -0.65 -3.84 8.98
CA THR A 86 -1.52 -2.67 9.19
C THR A 86 -0.70 -1.55 9.78
N TYR A 87 -0.81 -0.36 9.18
CA TYR A 87 -0.13 0.85 9.61
C TYR A 87 -1.16 1.90 10.00
N SER A 88 -1.36 2.09 11.31
CA SER A 88 -2.01 3.29 11.83
C SER A 88 -1.03 4.47 11.73
N TYR A 89 -1.54 5.64 11.35
CA TYR A 89 -0.72 6.82 11.13
C TYR A 89 -1.46 8.12 11.46
N ILE A 90 -0.68 9.16 11.73
CA ILE A 90 -1.15 10.51 12.03
C ILE A 90 -0.47 11.56 11.16
N CYS A 91 -1.03 12.78 11.17
CA CYS A 91 -0.27 13.98 10.83
C CYS A 91 0.45 14.46 12.10
N SER A 92 1.78 14.51 12.09
CA SER A 92 2.60 14.86 13.26
C SER A 92 2.36 16.28 13.78
N ILE A 93 1.81 17.14 12.92
CA ILE A 93 1.49 18.55 13.19
C ILE A 93 0.08 18.68 13.80
N HIS A 94 -0.82 17.78 13.42
CA HIS A 94 -2.23 17.81 13.78
C HIS A 94 -2.64 16.39 14.22
N PRO A 95 -2.28 15.94 15.43
CA PRO A 95 -2.37 14.53 15.81
C PRO A 95 -3.79 13.95 15.88
N ARG A 96 -4.82 14.80 15.77
CA ARG A 96 -6.22 14.35 15.63
C ARG A 96 -6.55 13.83 14.23
N MET A 97 -5.70 14.12 13.25
CA MET A 97 -5.79 13.53 11.91
C MET A 97 -5.21 12.12 11.99
N THR A 98 -6.06 11.11 11.86
CA THR A 98 -5.68 9.71 11.93
C THR A 98 -6.08 8.98 10.66
N GLY A 99 -5.29 8.01 10.25
CA GLY A 99 -5.64 7.07 9.19
C GLY A 99 -5.05 5.68 9.41
N SER A 100 -5.41 4.75 8.54
CA SER A 100 -4.90 3.38 8.52
C SER A 100 -4.67 2.89 7.09
N ILE A 101 -3.57 2.19 6.86
CA ILE A 101 -3.31 1.40 5.65
C ILE A 101 -3.22 -0.06 6.05
N THR A 102 -4.11 -0.89 5.50
CA THR A 102 -4.03 -2.35 5.62
C THR A 102 -3.51 -2.93 4.32
N VAL A 103 -2.38 -3.63 4.39
CA VAL A 103 -1.75 -4.33 3.28
C VAL A 103 -2.12 -5.80 3.37
N THR A 104 -2.76 -6.33 2.33
CA THR A 104 -3.18 -7.74 2.22
C THR A 104 -2.34 -8.52 1.22
#